data_AF-A0A803XY68-F1
#
_entry.id   AF-A0A803XY68-F1
#
_cell.length_a   1.000
_cell.length_b   1.000
_cell.length_c   1.000
_cell.angle_alpha   90.00
_cell.angle_beta   90.00
_cell.angle_gamma   90.00
#
_symmetry.space_group_name_H-M   'P 1'
#
loop_
_entity.id
_entity.type
_entity.pdbx_description
1 polymer ?
#
loop_
_entity_poly.entity_id
_entity_poly.type
_entity_poly.pdbx_seq_one_letter_code
_entity_poly.pdbx_strand_id
1 'polypeptide(L)' 'MKLLTHNLLTSHVRGLQPGAGFPFHIRASEVRVRSVPFNAAFVARLLPRLHWEALLSAAESVSGNG' A
#
# COMPACT_ATOMS: atom_id res chain seq x y z
N MET A 1 -2.96 1.53 8.70
CA MET A 1 -3.57 0.47 7.86
C MET A 1 -2.49 -0.52 7.45
N LYS A 2 -2.81 -1.76 7.04
CA LYS A 2 -1.83 -2.69 6.45
C LYS A 2 -1.37 -2.15 5.08
N LEU A 3 -0.07 -2.18 4.78
CA LEU A 3 0.49 -1.72 3.50
C LEU A 3 -0.15 -2.43 2.28
N LEU A 4 -0.43 -3.74 2.41
CA LEU A 4 -1.09 -4.50 1.35
C LEU A 4 -2.51 -4.01 1.05
N THR A 5 -3.24 -3.52 2.06
CA THR A 5 -4.56 -2.93 1.85
C THR A 5 -4.42 -1.59 1.12
N HIS A 6 -3.49 -0.74 1.54
CA HIS A 6 -3.21 0.54 0.89
C HIS A 6 -2.92 0.41 -0.61
N ASN A 7 -2.19 -0.64 -1.01
CA ASN A 7 -1.84 -0.89 -2.40
C ASN A 7 -3.04 -1.19 -3.32
N LEU A 8 -4.23 -1.42 -2.76
CA LEU A 8 -5.45 -1.75 -3.50
C LEU A 8 -6.53 -0.66 -3.39
N LEU A 9 -6.22 0.51 -2.80
CA LEU A 9 -7.17 1.59 -2.58
C LEU A 9 -6.96 2.74 -3.58
N THR A 10 -8.05 3.21 -4.18
CA THR A 10 -8.08 4.40 -5.04
C THR A 10 -8.94 5.49 -4.39
N SER A 11 -8.60 6.77 -4.63
CA SER A 11 -9.39 7.91 -4.15
C SER A 11 -10.81 7.86 -4.71
N HIS A 12 -11.78 8.25 -3.88
CA HIS A 12 -13.18 8.38 -4.28
C HIS A 12 -13.59 9.86 -4.48
N VAL A 13 -12.64 10.80 -4.40
CA VAL A 13 -12.90 12.23 -4.58
C VAL A 13 -13.28 12.53 -6.03
N ARG A 14 -14.38 13.25 -6.23
CA ARG A 14 -14.86 13.65 -7.55
C ARG A 14 -14.00 14.79 -8.13
N GLY A 15 -13.83 14.80 -9.45
CA GLY A 15 -13.09 15.85 -10.16
C GLY A 15 -11.57 15.67 -10.21
N LEU A 16 -11.04 14.53 -9.76
CA LEU A 16 -9.64 14.17 -9.96
C LEU A 16 -9.35 13.93 -11.44
N GLN A 17 -8.13 14.28 -11.87
CA GLN A 17 -7.64 13.90 -13.19
C GLN A 17 -7.63 12.36 -13.34
N PRO A 18 -7.88 11.82 -14.54
CA PRO A 18 -7.79 10.38 -14.77
C PRO A 18 -6.45 9.82 -14.28
N GLY A 19 -6.50 8.79 -13.43
CA GLY A 19 -5.31 8.16 -12.84
C GLY A 19 -4.76 8.83 -11.57
N ALA A 20 -5.19 10.05 -11.21
CA ALA A 20 -4.67 10.75 -10.03
C ALA A 20 -5.19 10.20 -8.68
N GLY A 21 -6.07 9.20 -8.70
CA GLY A 21 -6.62 8.59 -7.49
C GLY A 21 -5.71 7.56 -6.83
N PHE A 22 -4.60 7.18 -7.46
CA PHE A 22 -3.67 6.16 -6.99
C PHE A 22 -2.24 6.43 -7.51
N PRO A 23 -1.17 6.13 -6.75
CA PRO A 23 -1.17 5.67 -5.36
C PRO A 23 -1.37 6.83 -4.36
N PHE A 24 -1.72 6.51 -3.11
CA PHE A 24 -1.68 7.54 -2.07
C PHE A 24 -0.26 7.73 -1.54
N HIS A 25 0.06 8.99 -1.23
CA HIS A 25 1.29 9.32 -0.50
C HIS A 25 1.08 9.06 0.99
N ILE A 26 1.89 8.16 1.55
CA ILE A 26 1.85 7.85 2.98
C ILE A 26 2.70 8.87 3.73
N ARG A 27 2.09 9.57 4.69
CA ARG A 27 2.79 10.34 5.73
C ARG A 27 2.41 9.74 7.08
N ALA A 28 3.19 8.78 7.54
CA ALA A 28 2.90 8.08 8.78
C ALA A 28 3.37 8.89 9.99
N SER A 29 2.46 9.18 10.92
CA SER A 29 2.82 9.71 12.25
C SER A 29 3.19 8.58 13.23
N GLU A 30 2.71 7.37 12.98
CA GLU A 30 2.98 6.19 13.80
C GLU A 30 3.03 4.94 12.91
N VAL A 31 4.03 4.08 13.15
CA VAL A 31 4.18 2.78 12.49
C VAL A 31 4.20 1.69 13.56
N ARG A 32 3.40 0.63 13.38
CA ARG A 32 3.36 -0.54 14.27
C ARG A 32 3.59 -1.83 13.51
N VAL A 33 4.50 -2.65 13.99
CA VAL A 33 4.73 -4.01 13.49
C VAL A 33 3.96 -5.00 14.34
N ARG A 34 3.21 -5.91 13.70
CA ARG A 34 2.47 -6.98 14.37
C ARG A 34 2.89 -8.32 13.78
N SER A 35 3.31 -9.24 14.63
CA SER A 35 3.56 -10.62 14.21
C SER A 35 2.25 -11.30 13.82
N VAL A 36 2.25 -11.97 12.66
CA VAL A 36 1.13 -12.76 12.15
C VAL A 36 1.69 -14.04 11.52
N PRO A 37 0.97 -15.18 11.59
CA PRO A 37 1.37 -16.39 10.90
C PRO A 37 1.49 -16.16 9.39
N PHE A 38 2.53 -16.70 8.78
CA PHE A 38 2.70 -16.65 7.33
C PHE A 38 1.65 -17.53 6.63
N ASN A 39 1.04 -16.98 5.58
CA ASN A 39 0.06 -17.70 4.77
C ASN A 39 0.45 -17.60 3.28
N ALA A 40 1.17 -18.62 2.81
CA ALA A 40 1.66 -18.69 1.43
C ALA A 40 0.54 -18.58 0.39
N ALA A 41 -0.58 -19.27 0.60
CA ALA A 41 -1.71 -19.26 -0.33
C ALA A 41 -2.40 -17.89 -0.42
N PHE A 42 -2.41 -17.12 0.67
CA PHE A 42 -2.87 -15.74 0.66
C PHE A 42 -1.91 -14.85 -0.15
N VAL A 43 -0.60 -14.94 0.10
CA VAL A 43 0.40 -14.12 -0.60
C VAL A 43 0.39 -14.42 -2.10
N ALA A 44 0.41 -15.70 -2.50
CA ALA A 44 0.40 -16.10 -3.90
C ALA A 44 -0.81 -15.55 -4.67
N ARG A 45 -2.00 -15.55 -4.06
CA ARG A 45 -3.23 -14.98 -4.66
C ARG A 45 -3.21 -13.46 -4.74
N LEU A 46 -2.45 -12.80 -3.86
CA LEU A 46 -2.38 -11.35 -3.80
C LEU A 46 -1.36 -10.79 -4.79
N LEU A 47 -0.22 -11.47 -4.98
CA LEU A 47 0.87 -11.04 -5.88
C LEU A 47 0.41 -10.50 -7.24
N PRO A 48 -0.46 -11.18 -8.02
CA PRO A 48 -0.89 -10.68 -9.34
C PRO A 48 -1.76 -9.42 -9.28
N ARG A 49 -2.25 -9.04 -8.09
CA ARG A 49 -3.08 -7.85 -7.87
C ARG A 49 -2.29 -6.65 -7.36
N LEU A 50 -1.02 -6.84 -7.00
CA LEU A 50 -0.21 -5.79 -6.41
C LEU A 50 0.31 -4.85 -7.49
N HIS A 51 0.26 -3.55 -7.21
CA HIS A 51 1.00 -2.54 -7.95
C HIS A 51 2.40 -2.42 -7.32
N TRP A 52 3.40 -3.03 -7.95
CA TRP A 52 4.73 -3.21 -7.36
C TRP A 52 5.44 -1.89 -7.03
N GLU A 53 5.44 -0.94 -7.95
CA GLU A 53 6.06 0.39 -7.75
C GLU A 53 5.41 1.14 -6.58
N ALA A 54 4.08 1.13 -6.52
CA ALA A 54 3.34 1.75 -5.42
C ALA A 54 3.58 1.06 -4.07
N LEU A 55 3.79 -0.26 -4.06
CA LEU A 55 4.09 -1.00 -2.84
C LEU A 55 5.50 -0.66 -2.33
N LEU A 56 6.49 -0.57 -3.23
CA LEU A 56 7.85 -0.20 -2.90
C LEU A 56 7.91 1.23 -2.34
N SER A 57 7.32 2.20 -3.04
CA SER A 57 7.26 3.60 -2.60
C SER A 57 6.57 3.74 -1.24
N ALA A 58 5.46 3.00 -1.02
CA ALA A 58 4.78 2.96 0.27
C ALA A 58 5.66 2.36 1.38
N ALA A 59 6.46 1.33 1.08
CA ALA A 59 7.38 0.71 2.03
C ALA A 59 8.52 1.67 2.41
N GLU A 60 9.12 2.37 1.43
CA GLU A 60 10.16 3.39 1.66
C GLU A 60 9.63 4.50 2.58
N SER A 61 8.42 4.97 2.31
CA SER A 61 7.76 6.04 3.08
C SER A 61 7.52 5.70 4.55
N VAL A 62 7.46 4.41 4.93
CA VAL A 62 7.26 3.98 6.32
C VAL A 62 8.52 3.40 6.97
N SER A 63 9.59 3.21 6.20
CA SER A 63 10.86 2.63 6.68
C SER A 63 11.82 3.69 7.26
N GLY A 64 11.47 4.97 7.18
CA GLY A 64 12.27 6.09 7.72
C GLY A 64 13.32 6.67 6.76
N ASN A 65 13.28 6.32 5.47
CA ASN A 65 14.18 6.85 4.43
C ASN A 65 13.54 7.94 3.55
N GLY A 66 12.49 8.61 4.04
CA GLY A 66 11.78 9.68 3.34
C GLY A 66 12.13 11.06 3.85
#